data_AF-A0A6I9NG33-F1
#
_entry.id   AF-A0A6I9NG33-F1
#
_cell.length_a   1.000
_cell.length_b   1.000
_cell.length_c   1.000
_cell.angle_alpha   90.00
_cell.angle_beta   90.00
_cell.angle_gamma   90.00
#
_symmetry.space_group_name_H-M   'P 1'
#
loop_
_entity.id
_entity.type
_entity.pdbx_description
1 polymer ?
#
loop_
_entity_poly.entity_id
_entity_poly.type
_entity_poly.pdbx_seq_one_letter_code
_entity_poly.pdbx_strand_id
1 'polypeptide(L)'
;MLFPMHWQHVYIPVLPPHLLDYCCAPMPYLIGVHSSLMEKVRGLALDDVVVLNVDTNTLETPYDDLQSLPNDVVSSLKSRLRKVSTTTGDGVARAFLRSQAALFGSYRDALHIQSVSELHTINIKDAYKENDIPEPVM
;
A
#
# COMPACT_ATOMS: atom_id res chain seq x y z
N MET A 1 -0.23 0.14 8.52
CA MET A 1 1.24 0.23 8.36
C MET A 1 1.71 1.33 7.39
N LEU A 2 0.86 2.27 7.00
CA LEU A 2 1.24 3.31 6.02
C LEU A 2 1.89 4.55 6.67
N PHE A 3 1.85 4.66 8.01
CA PHE A 3 2.38 5.82 8.73
C PHE A 3 3.80 6.18 8.28
N PRO A 4 4.11 7.46 8.01
CA PRO A 4 3.28 8.66 8.25
C PRO A 4 2.24 8.97 7.17
N MET A 5 2.16 8.17 6.10
CA MET A 5 1.15 8.31 5.06
C MET A 5 -0.20 7.72 5.51
N HIS A 6 -1.27 8.19 4.86
CA HIS A 6 -2.63 7.76 5.12
C HIS A 6 -3.30 7.36 3.81
N TRP A 7 -4.20 6.39 3.86
CA TRP A 7 -5.08 6.09 2.73
C TRP A 7 -5.93 7.31 2.39
N GLN A 8 -5.95 7.73 1.12
CA GLN A 8 -6.62 8.96 0.68
C GLN A 8 -7.96 8.71 -0.03
N HIS A 9 -8.27 7.45 -0.35
CA HIS A 9 -9.47 7.11 -1.12
C HIS A 9 -10.54 6.44 -0.25
N VAL A 10 -11.54 5.83 -0.88
CA VAL A 10 -12.68 5.21 -0.22
C VAL A 10 -12.19 4.20 0.83
N TYR A 11 -12.65 4.38 2.06
CA TYR A 11 -12.34 3.50 3.18
C TYR A 11 -13.63 3.16 3.92
N ILE A 12 -14.08 1.91 3.80
CA ILE A 12 -15.30 1.41 4.45
C ILE A 12 -14.94 0.13 5.21
N PRO A 13 -14.68 0.21 6.52
CA PRO A 13 -14.21 -0.94 7.31
C PRO A 13 -15.13 -2.15 7.24
N VAL A 14 -16.45 -1.94 7.20
CA VAL A 14 -17.47 -2.98 7.04
C VAL A 14 -18.60 -2.43 6.17
N LEU A 15 -18.82 -3.05 5.01
CA LEU A 15 -19.83 -2.63 4.05
C LEU A 15 -21.18 -3.31 4.34
N PRO A 16 -22.27 -2.53 4.54
CA PRO A 16 -23.61 -3.07 4.66
C PRO A 16 -24.12 -3.75 3.38
N PRO A 17 -25.06 -4.72 3.48
CA PRO A 17 -25.56 -5.47 2.31
C PRO A 17 -26.22 -4.63 1.22
N HIS A 18 -26.80 -3.48 1.57
CA HIS A 18 -27.49 -2.60 0.62
C HIS A 18 -26.54 -1.66 -0.15
N LEU A 19 -25.24 -1.69 0.17
CA LEU A 19 -24.22 -0.87 -0.47
C LEU A 19 -23.20 -1.72 -1.25
N LEU A 20 -23.49 -2.99 -1.54
CA LEU A 20 -22.55 -3.88 -2.23
C LEU A 20 -22.11 -3.38 -3.61
N ASP A 21 -22.94 -2.57 -4.27
CA ASP A 21 -22.60 -1.95 -5.57
C ASP A 21 -21.38 -1.02 -5.48
N TYR A 22 -21.01 -0.53 -4.29
CA TYR A 22 -19.78 0.24 -4.09
C TYR A 22 -18.51 -0.59 -4.31
N CYS A 23 -18.58 -1.92 -4.31
CA CYS A 23 -17.46 -2.77 -4.69
C CYS A 23 -17.08 -2.61 -6.18
N CYS A 24 -17.98 -2.09 -7.02
CA CYS A 24 -17.72 -1.84 -8.43
C CYS A 24 -17.13 -0.44 -8.70
N ALA A 25 -16.72 0.29 -7.67
CA ALA A 25 -16.20 1.65 -7.84
C ALA A 25 -14.85 1.62 -8.60
N PRO A 26 -14.66 2.46 -9.64
CA PRO A 26 -13.44 2.43 -10.47
C PRO A 26 -12.24 3.14 -9.81
N MET A 27 -12.45 3.80 -8.68
CA MET A 27 -11.40 4.48 -7.93
C MET A 27 -10.82 3.55 -6.85
N PRO A 28 -9.56 3.74 -6.41
CA PRO A 28 -8.98 2.89 -5.37
C PRO A 28 -9.88 2.85 -4.12
N TYR A 29 -10.05 1.68 -3.53
CA TYR A 29 -10.84 1.53 -2.31
C TYR A 29 -10.24 0.49 -1.37
N LEU A 30 -10.58 0.62 -0.09
CA LEU A 30 -10.32 -0.39 0.93
C LEU A 30 -11.64 -0.65 1.66
N ILE A 31 -12.25 -1.79 1.35
CA ILE A 31 -13.59 -2.15 1.82
C ILE A 31 -13.53 -3.51 2.51
N GLY A 32 -14.12 -3.60 3.70
CA GLY A 32 -14.34 -4.89 4.38
C GLY A 32 -15.74 -5.42 4.09
N VAL A 33 -15.83 -6.69 3.71
CA VAL A 33 -17.11 -7.38 3.45
C VAL A 33 -17.19 -8.61 4.34
N HIS A 34 -18.35 -8.80 4.99
CA HIS A 34 -18.59 -10.01 5.78
C HIS A 34 -18.69 -11.24 4.87
N SER A 35 -18.13 -12.38 5.29
CA SER A 35 -18.07 -13.61 4.49
C SER A 35 -19.44 -14.08 3.96
N SER A 36 -20.53 -13.84 4.70
CA SER A 36 -21.90 -14.14 4.24
C SER A 36 -22.36 -13.37 3.00
N LEU A 37 -21.69 -12.28 2.63
CA LEU A 37 -21.99 -11.46 1.45
C LEU A 37 -21.03 -11.74 0.29
N MET A 38 -19.98 -12.53 0.48
CA MET A 38 -18.95 -12.75 -0.55
C MET A 38 -19.50 -13.43 -1.82
N GLU A 39 -20.48 -14.32 -1.69
CA GLU A 39 -21.15 -14.93 -2.86
C GLU A 39 -21.86 -13.88 -3.72
N LYS A 40 -22.47 -12.86 -3.09
CA LYS A 40 -23.10 -11.75 -3.82
C LYS A 40 -22.05 -10.88 -4.50
N VAL A 41 -20.96 -10.59 -3.80
CA VAL A 41 -19.83 -9.79 -4.31
C VAL A 41 -19.16 -10.46 -5.50
N ARG A 42 -18.97 -11.78 -5.47
CA ARG A 42 -18.45 -12.55 -6.62
C ARG A 42 -19.39 -12.59 -7.82
N GLY A 43 -20.69 -12.39 -7.59
CA GLY A 43 -21.67 -12.23 -8.66
C GLY A 43 -21.62 -10.85 -9.33
N LEU A 44 -20.92 -9.88 -8.73
CA LEU A 44 -20.65 -8.59 -9.35
C LEU A 44 -19.46 -8.73 -10.33
N ALA A 45 -19.50 -7.98 -11.42
CA ALA A 45 -18.37 -7.87 -12.34
C ALA A 45 -17.27 -7.01 -11.70
N LEU A 46 -16.47 -7.64 -10.84
CA LEU A 46 -15.30 -7.04 -10.21
C LEU A 46 -14.09 -7.25 -11.12
N ASP A 47 -13.73 -6.22 -11.87
CA ASP A 47 -12.45 -6.19 -12.58
C ASP A 47 -11.38 -5.62 -11.65
N ASP A 48 -10.16 -6.18 -11.72
CA ASP A 48 -8.97 -5.53 -11.17
C ASP A 48 -8.98 -5.33 -9.63
N VAL A 49 -9.58 -6.28 -8.90
CA VAL A 49 -9.70 -6.22 -7.43
C VAL A 49 -8.78 -7.21 -6.73
N VAL A 50 -8.15 -6.76 -5.64
CA VAL A 50 -7.42 -7.63 -4.70
C VAL A 50 -8.34 -8.06 -3.57
N VAL A 51 -8.47 -9.38 -3.36
CA VAL A 51 -9.36 -9.96 -2.35
C VAL A 51 -8.54 -10.76 -1.35
N LEU A 52 -8.58 -10.36 -0.07
CA LEU A 52 -8.00 -11.12 1.04
C LEU A 52 -9.12 -11.76 1.86
N ASN A 53 -9.22 -13.08 1.81
CA ASN A 53 -10.05 -13.83 2.74
C ASN A 53 -9.26 -14.10 4.02
N VAL A 54 -9.67 -13.46 5.12
CA VAL A 54 -9.00 -13.54 6.42
C VAL A 54 -9.27 -14.89 7.11
N ASP A 55 -10.40 -15.55 6.85
CA ASP A 55 -10.76 -16.84 7.46
C ASP A 55 -9.87 -17.98 6.94
N THR A 56 -9.56 -17.95 5.64
CA THR A 56 -8.71 -18.96 4.97
C THR A 56 -7.28 -18.49 4.77
N ASN A 57 -6.98 -17.21 5.07
CA ASN A 57 -5.71 -16.55 4.77
C ASN A 57 -5.30 -16.69 3.29
N THR A 58 -6.27 -16.59 2.38
CA THR A 58 -6.06 -16.67 0.92
C THR A 58 -6.14 -15.28 0.31
N LEU A 59 -5.14 -14.94 -0.50
CA LEU A 59 -5.07 -13.69 -1.25
C LEU A 59 -5.25 -13.99 -2.73
N GLU A 60 -6.29 -13.41 -3.33
CA GLU A 60 -6.54 -13.41 -4.78
C GLU A 60 -6.16 -12.02 -5.30
N THR A 61 -5.20 -11.96 -6.23
CA THR A 61 -4.72 -10.70 -6.81
C THR A 61 -4.36 -10.92 -8.27
N PRO A 62 -4.79 -10.04 -9.20
CA PRO A 62 -4.32 -10.06 -10.58
C PRO A 62 -2.93 -9.41 -10.74
N TYR A 63 -2.38 -8.83 -9.66
CA TYR A 63 -1.14 -8.06 -9.67
C TYR A 63 0.02 -8.74 -8.95
N ASP A 64 1.24 -8.40 -9.37
CA ASP A 64 2.52 -8.81 -8.79
C ASP A 64 3.17 -7.70 -7.92
N ASP A 65 2.35 -6.86 -7.28
CA ASP A 65 2.80 -5.65 -6.54
C ASP A 65 3.89 -5.92 -5.48
N LEU A 66 3.86 -7.09 -4.85
CA LEU A 66 4.87 -7.45 -3.86
C LEU A 66 6.24 -7.70 -4.51
N GLN A 67 6.26 -8.17 -5.76
CA GLN A 67 7.49 -8.44 -6.51
C GLN A 67 8.11 -7.15 -7.06
N SER A 68 7.31 -6.11 -7.32
CA SER A 68 7.80 -4.80 -7.75
C SER A 68 8.47 -4.00 -6.63
N LEU A 69 8.33 -4.42 -5.37
CA LEU A 69 9.01 -3.78 -4.25
C LEU A 69 10.48 -4.23 -4.13
N PRO A 70 11.39 -3.36 -3.67
CA PRO A 70 12.78 -3.73 -3.43
C PRO A 70 12.91 -4.95 -2.49
N ASN A 71 13.55 -6.00 -3.00
CA ASN A 71 13.66 -7.30 -2.32
C ASN A 71 14.36 -7.22 -0.95
N ASP A 72 15.31 -6.31 -0.80
CA ASP A 72 16.00 -6.03 0.46
C ASP A 72 15.03 -5.48 1.52
N VAL A 73 14.15 -4.55 1.15
CA VAL A 73 13.11 -4.01 2.04
C VAL A 73 12.12 -5.11 2.43
N VAL A 74 11.61 -5.87 1.45
CA VAL A 74 10.63 -6.95 1.68
C VAL A 74 11.20 -8.06 2.56
N SER A 75 12.40 -8.54 2.26
CA SER A 75 13.07 -9.60 3.04
C SER A 75 13.38 -9.16 4.47
N SER A 76 13.82 -7.92 4.65
CA SER A 76 14.11 -7.31 5.95
C SER A 76 12.84 -7.16 6.79
N LEU A 77 11.72 -6.74 6.18
CA LEU A 77 10.41 -6.66 6.84
C LEU A 77 9.91 -8.06 7.23
N LYS A 78 9.93 -9.02 6.29
CA LYS A 78 9.49 -10.40 6.54
C LYS A 78 10.28 -11.07 7.66
N SER A 79 11.60 -10.87 7.70
CA SER A 79 12.47 -11.38 8.76
C SER A 79 12.11 -10.80 10.14
N ARG A 80 11.80 -9.49 10.21
CA ARG A 80 11.34 -8.86 11.45
C ARG A 80 10.00 -9.39 11.92
N LEU A 81 9.00 -9.47 11.04
CA LEU A 81 7.65 -9.92 11.40
C LEU A 81 7.60 -11.39 11.87
N ARG A 82 8.55 -12.22 11.44
CA ARG A 82 8.68 -13.61 11.91
C ARG A 82 9.25 -13.75 13.33
N LYS A 83 9.87 -12.70 13.89
CA LYS A 83 10.48 -12.75 15.22
C LYS A 83 9.44 -12.46 16.30
N VAL A 84 9.29 -13.38 17.26
CA VAL A 84 8.37 -13.23 18.40
C VAL A 84 8.64 -11.96 19.23
N SER A 85 9.91 -11.52 19.32
CA SER A 85 10.28 -10.27 19.99
C SER A 85 9.77 -9.00 19.28
N THR A 86 9.37 -9.11 18.01
CA THR A 86 8.81 -8.00 17.22
C THR A 86 7.29 -7.97 17.31
N THR A 87 6.64 -9.06 17.71
CA THR A 87 5.17 -9.12 17.87
C THR A 87 4.68 -8.58 19.21
N THR A 88 5.58 -8.28 20.17
CA THR A 88 5.23 -7.66 21.44
C THR A 88 5.42 -6.14 21.40
N GLY A 89 4.56 -5.41 22.11
CA GLY A 89 4.60 -3.94 22.14
C GLY A 89 4.36 -3.32 20.76
N ASP A 90 5.24 -2.40 20.35
CA ASP A 90 5.15 -1.67 19.09
C ASP A 90 6.11 -2.19 18.00
N GLY A 91 6.67 -3.40 18.16
CA GLY A 91 7.66 -3.95 17.23
C GLY A 91 7.13 -4.07 15.80
N VAL A 92 5.86 -4.47 15.62
CA VAL A 92 5.18 -4.51 14.31
C VAL A 92 5.09 -3.09 13.72
N ALA A 93 4.64 -2.11 14.50
CA ALA A 93 4.59 -0.69 14.11
C ALA A 93 5.94 -0.20 13.61
N ARG A 94 7.00 -0.42 14.39
CA ARG A 94 8.38 -0.02 14.03
C ARG A 94 8.90 -0.75 12.79
N ALA A 95 8.57 -2.03 12.61
CA ALA A 95 9.05 -2.83 11.48
C ALA A 95 8.58 -2.24 10.15
N PHE A 96 7.31 -1.85 10.06
CA PHE A 96 6.80 -1.20 8.85
C PHE A 96 7.20 0.27 8.77
N LEU A 97 7.29 1.01 9.87
CA LEU A 97 7.81 2.40 9.84
C LEU A 97 9.22 2.46 9.25
N ARG A 98 10.09 1.51 9.60
CA ARG A 98 11.42 1.38 8.99
C ARG A 98 11.35 1.06 7.49
N SER A 99 10.38 0.25 7.09
CA SER A 99 10.19 -0.10 5.68
C SER A 99 9.68 1.10 4.87
N GLN A 100 8.73 1.87 5.42
CA GLN A 100 8.29 3.15 4.86
C GLN A 100 9.44 4.15 4.73
N ALA A 101 10.29 4.27 5.77
CA ALA A 101 11.48 5.12 5.71
C ALA A 101 12.51 4.65 4.66
N ALA A 102 12.65 3.34 4.45
CA ALA A 102 13.53 2.80 3.41
C ALA A 102 12.99 3.06 2.00
N LEU A 103 11.68 2.92 1.80
CA LEU A 103 11.03 3.13 0.49
C LEU A 103 10.99 4.60 0.10
N PHE A 104 10.63 5.48 1.04
CA PHE A 104 10.33 6.87 0.73
C PHE A 104 11.35 7.86 1.28
N GLY A 105 12.28 7.45 2.16
CA GLY A 105 13.15 8.36 2.91
C GLY A 105 14.04 9.28 2.07
N SER A 106 14.30 8.93 0.80
CA SER A 106 15.01 9.77 -0.16
C SER A 106 14.26 11.04 -0.56
N TYR A 107 12.96 11.17 -0.23
CA TYR A 107 12.18 12.39 -0.53
C TYR A 107 12.84 13.66 0.01
N ARG A 108 13.60 13.54 1.11
CA ARG A 108 14.30 14.66 1.74
C ARG A 108 15.35 15.27 0.83
N ASP A 109 15.97 14.48 -0.02
CA ASP A 109 17.02 14.93 -0.93
C ASP A 109 16.46 15.85 -2.04
N ALA A 110 15.15 15.78 -2.30
CA ALA A 110 14.43 16.60 -3.27
C ALA A 110 13.74 17.82 -2.66
N LEU A 111 13.95 18.08 -1.37
CA LEU A 111 13.42 19.26 -0.71
C LEU A 111 14.34 20.46 -0.96
N HIS A 112 13.95 21.34 -1.88
CA HIS A 112 14.68 22.58 -2.14
C HIS A 112 14.17 23.70 -1.22
N ILE A 113 15.01 24.12 -0.27
CA ILE A 113 14.71 25.24 0.64
C ILE A 113 15.20 26.53 -0.03
N GLN A 114 14.27 27.32 -0.60
CA GLN A 114 14.59 28.67 -1.05
C GLN A 114 14.30 29.67 0.07
N SER A 115 15.25 30.56 0.34
CA SER A 115 15.19 31.56 1.42
C SER A 115 14.47 32.85 1.06
N VAL A 116 13.72 32.87 -0.05
CA VAL A 116 13.06 34.07 -0.56
C VAL A 116 11.58 33.75 -0.77
N SER A 117 10.75 34.19 0.18
CA SER A 117 9.33 33.84 0.38
C SER A 117 9.11 32.43 0.97
N GLU A 118 8.26 32.34 2.00
CA GLU A 118 8.09 31.21 2.95
C GLU A 118 7.56 29.88 2.33
N LEU A 119 7.70 29.66 1.03
CA LEU A 119 7.19 28.49 0.32
C LEU A 119 8.29 27.45 0.09
N HIS A 120 8.28 26.41 0.92
CA HIS A 120 9.05 25.19 0.67
C HIS A 120 8.40 24.37 -0.44
N THR A 121 9.14 24.10 -1.52
CA THR A 121 8.64 23.34 -2.68
C THR A 121 9.32 21.97 -2.73
N ILE A 122 8.52 20.91 -2.91
CA ILE A 122 9.03 19.56 -3.20
C ILE A 122 8.90 19.32 -4.70
N ASN A 123 10.02 19.07 -5.38
CA ASN A 123 9.96 18.59 -6.75
C ASN A 123 9.79 17.05 -6.74
N ILE A 124 8.58 16.58 -7.03
CA ILE A 124 8.25 15.14 -6.98
C ILE A 124 9.11 14.34 -7.97
N LYS A 125 9.54 14.95 -9.08
CA LYS A 125 10.41 14.29 -10.08
C LYS A 125 11.83 14.03 -9.56
N ASP A 126 12.35 14.94 -8.72
CA ASP A 126 13.69 14.78 -8.15
C ASP A 126 13.66 13.85 -6.91
N ALA A 127 12.48 13.68 -6.28
CA ALA A 127 12.28 12.84 -5.09
C ALA A 127 12.32 11.34 -5.39
N TYR A 128 11.92 10.97 -6.60
CA TYR A 128 12.11 9.63 -7.15
C TYR A 128 13.39 9.63 -7.98
N LYS A 129 14.46 8.99 -7.45
CA LYS A 129 15.58 8.62 -8.33
C LYS A 129 15.04 7.66 -9.37
N GLU A 130 14.91 8.15 -10.59
CA GLU A 130 14.69 7.35 -11.78
C GLU A 130 15.93 6.48 -11.99
N ASN A 131 15.98 5.33 -11.30
CA ASN A 131 16.94 4.29 -11.60
C ASN A 131 16.49 3.65 -12.92
N ASP A 132 17.17 4.03 -14.01
CA ASP A 132 17.31 3.34 -15.29
C ASP A 132 16.29 2.21 -15.56
N ILE A 133 15.14 2.57 -16.13
CA ILE A 133 14.35 1.63 -16.91
C ILE A 133 14.90 1.73 -18.34
N PRO A 134 15.58 0.71 -18.89
CA PRO A 134 16.04 0.77 -20.26
C PRO A 134 14.84 0.87 -21.19
N GLU A 135 14.85 1.87 -22.09
CA GLU A 135 13.85 2.02 -23.13
C GLU A 135 13.73 0.70 -23.93
N PRO A 136 12.51 0.27 -24.30
CA PRO A 136 12.34 -0.87 -25.16
C PRO A 136 13.00 -0.57 -26.52
N VAL A 137 14.02 -1.34 -26.86
CA VAL A 137 14.63 -1.33 -28.19
C VAL A 137 13.55 -1.74 -29.20
N MET A 138 13.25 -0.85 -30.15
CA MET A 138 12.39 -1.11 -31.32
C MET A 138 12.89 -2.29 -32.17
#